data_AF-A0A7Y4XMW3-F1
#
_entry.id   AF-A0A7Y4XMW3-F1
#
_cell.length_a   1.000
_cell.length_b   1.000
_cell.length_c   1.000
_cell.angle_alpha   90.00
_cell.angle_beta   90.00
_cell.angle_gamma   90.00
#
_symmetry.space_group_name_H-M   'P 1'
#
loop_
_entity.id
_entity.type
_entity.pdbx_description
1 polymer ?
#
loop_
_entity_poly.entity_id
_entity_poly.type
_entity_poly.pdbx_seq_one_letter_code
_entity_poly.pdbx_strand_id
1 'polypeptide(L)'
;MKKLIFLSGSVSAICISAGFFLKVLHWPVSQTFLSMGLMILLLVFVPLTWFYYSESNITRMASEKFRFALGMTCAILIGIGWVLKVCHLPGGDMILVTGGIILSFGFIPMVIYRMYKNEVGL
;
A
#
# COMPACT_ATOMS: atom_id res chain seq x y z
N MET A 1 18.11 7.67 4.32
CA MET A 1 16.99 6.70 4.14
C MET A 1 15.97 7.10 3.07
N LYS A 2 15.67 8.40 2.86
CA LYS A 2 14.68 8.83 1.84
C LYS A 2 14.94 8.30 0.41
N LYS A 3 16.21 8.25 -0.02
CA LYS A 3 16.61 7.70 -1.33
C LYS A 3 16.26 6.21 -1.48
N LEU A 4 16.40 5.42 -0.41
CA LEU A 4 16.08 3.98 -0.43
C LEU A 4 14.58 3.73 -0.52
N ILE A 5 13.78 4.54 0.18
CA ILE A 5 12.31 4.50 0.09
C ILE A 5 11.85 4.85 -1.32
N PHE A 6 12.40 5.92 -1.91
CA PHE A 6 12.07 6.31 -3.27
C PHE A 6 12.48 5.24 -4.29
N LEU A 7 13.66 4.65 -4.13
CA LEU A 7 14.15 3.58 -5.00
C LEU A 7 13.28 2.33 -4.91
N SER A 8 12.96 1.85 -3.69
CA SER A 8 12.14 0.64 -3.51
C SER A 8 10.71 0.84 -4.01
N GLY A 9 10.14 2.03 -3.81
CA GLY A 9 8.83 2.40 -4.36
C GLY A 9 8.84 2.48 -5.89
N SER A 10 9.90 3.04 -6.49
CA SER A 10 10.02 3.13 -7.95
C SER A 10 10.18 1.76 -8.60
N VAL A 11 11.04 0.91 -8.03
CA VAL A 11 11.27 -0.45 -8.55
C VAL A 11 9.99 -1.29 -8.48
N SER A 12 9.27 -1.24 -7.36
CA SER A 12 7.99 -1.96 -7.22
C SER A 12 6.93 -1.44 -8.20
N ALA A 13 6.80 -0.12 -8.36
CA ALA A 13 5.86 0.48 -9.32
C ALA A 13 6.16 0.08 -10.77
N ILE A 14 7.44 0.04 -11.16
CA ILE A 14 7.87 -0.41 -12.49
C ILE A 14 7.52 -1.89 -12.69
N CYS A 15 7.81 -2.76 -11.72
CA CYS A 15 7.49 -4.19 -11.80
C CYS A 15 5.98 -4.44 -11.92
N ILE A 16 5.15 -3.74 -11.12
CA ILE A 16 3.68 -3.87 -11.18
C ILE A 16 3.15 -3.37 -12.53
N SER A 17 3.62 -2.21 -12.99
CA SER A 17 3.20 -1.64 -14.27
C SER A 17 3.56 -2.56 -15.44
N ALA A 18 4.81 -3.05 -15.47
CA ALA A 18 5.27 -4.01 -16.46
C ALA A 18 4.47 -5.32 -16.41
N GLY A 19 4.18 -5.84 -15.22
CA GLY A 19 3.36 -7.04 -15.04
C GLY A 19 1.93 -6.86 -15.57
N PHE A 20 1.32 -5.68 -15.42
CA PHE A 20 0.04 -5.34 -16.03
C PHE A 20 0.10 -5.29 -17.55
N PHE A 21 1.12 -4.63 -18.13
CA PHE A 21 1.32 -4.62 -19.58
C PHE A 21 1.45 -6.04 -20.14
N LEU A 22 2.25 -6.89 -19.48
CA LEU A 22 2.39 -8.30 -19.86
C LEU A 22 1.06 -9.07 -19.73
N LYS A 23 0.19 -8.69 -18.79
CA LYS A 23 -1.13 -9.31 -18.62
C LYS A 23 -2.02 -9.03 -19.81
N VAL A 24 -2.03 -7.76 -20.26
CA VAL A 24 -2.77 -7.34 -21.46
C VAL A 24 -2.24 -8.05 -22.70
N LEU A 25 -0.92 -8.25 -22.77
CA LEU A 25 -0.24 -9.00 -23.84
C LEU A 25 -0.40 -10.53 -23.73
N HIS A 26 -1.14 -11.05 -22.74
CA HIS A 26 -1.35 -12.49 -22.49
C HIS A 26 -0.04 -13.30 -22.32
N TRP A 27 1.04 -12.64 -21.92
CA TRP A 27 2.32 -13.31 -21.72
C TRP A 27 2.33 -14.11 -20.40
N PRO A 28 2.87 -15.35 -20.39
CA PRO A 28 2.86 -16.23 -19.22
C PRO A 28 3.65 -15.68 -18.03
N VAL A 29 4.56 -14.72 -18.28
CA VAL A 29 5.43 -14.07 -17.28
C VAL A 29 4.72 -12.94 -16.52
N SER A 30 3.52 -12.53 -16.93
CA SER A 30 2.78 -11.45 -16.27
C SER A 30 2.59 -11.66 -14.77
N GLN A 31 2.24 -12.89 -14.40
CA GLN A 31 1.87 -13.24 -13.04
C GLN A 31 3.06 -13.15 -12.07
N THR A 32 4.27 -13.52 -12.52
CA THR A 32 5.48 -13.46 -11.70
C THR A 32 5.96 -12.03 -11.49
N PHE A 33 5.86 -11.15 -12.49
CA PHE A 33 6.21 -9.73 -12.34
C PHE A 33 5.24 -9.00 -11.41
N LEU A 34 3.94 -9.29 -11.51
CA LEU A 34 2.92 -8.71 -10.64
C LEU A 34 3.13 -9.12 -9.18
N SER A 35 3.33 -10.42 -8.92
CA SER A 35 3.55 -10.92 -7.56
C SER A 35 4.87 -10.41 -6.98
N MET A 36 5.94 -10.38 -7.77
CA MET A 36 7.24 -9.86 -7.32
C MET A 36 7.19 -8.36 -7.00
N GLY A 37 6.54 -7.56 -7.85
CA GLY A 37 6.36 -6.13 -7.61
C GLY A 37 5.55 -5.84 -6.34
N LEU A 38 4.49 -6.61 -6.09
CA LEU A 38 3.70 -6.55 -4.85
C LEU A 38 4.51 -6.95 -3.62
N MET A 39 5.30 -8.02 -3.70
CA MET A 39 6.14 -8.46 -2.57
C MET A 39 7.16 -7.39 -2.21
N ILE A 40 7.80 -6.75 -3.19
CA ILE A 40 8.74 -5.64 -2.94
C ILE A 40 8.00 -4.46 -2.30
N LEU A 41 6.81 -4.11 -2.79
CA LEU A 41 6.01 -3.04 -2.20
C LEU A 41 5.65 -3.34 -0.73
N LEU A 42 5.18 -4.56 -0.44
CA LEU A 42 4.68 -4.94 0.87
C LEU A 42 5.79 -5.21 1.89
N LEU A 43 6.85 -5.93 1.52
CA LEU A 43 7.92 -6.33 2.44
C LEU A 43 9.06 -5.33 2.52
N VAL A 44 9.31 -4.55 1.47
CA VAL A 44 10.43 -3.61 1.43
C VAL A 44 9.93 -2.19 1.64
N PHE A 45 9.02 -1.70 0.82
CA PHE A 45 8.59 -0.31 0.89
C PHE A 45 7.84 0.01 2.19
N VAL A 46 6.84 -0.80 2.59
CA VAL A 46 6.04 -0.54 3.80
C VAL A 46 6.91 -0.49 5.08
N PRO A 47 7.77 -1.48 5.40
CA PRO A 47 8.58 -1.42 6.62
C PRO A 47 9.61 -0.29 6.61
N LEU A 48 10.26 -0.04 5.46
CA LEU A 48 11.20 1.08 5.33
C LEU A 48 10.52 2.42 5.60
N THR A 49 9.28 2.61 5.14
CA THR A 49 8.53 3.84 5.42
C THR A 49 8.19 3.96 6.91
N TRP A 50 7.85 2.86 7.59
CA TRP A 50 7.60 2.85 9.02
C TRP A 50 8.83 3.25 9.84
N PHE A 51 9.98 2.60 9.61
CA PHE A 51 11.22 2.91 10.31
C PHE A 51 11.62 4.38 10.13
N TYR A 52 11.52 4.88 8.90
CA TYR A 52 11.81 6.28 8.60
C TYR A 52 10.86 7.26 9.28
N TYR A 53 9.55 6.95 9.34
CA TYR A 53 8.58 7.79 10.04
C TYR A 53 8.73 7.75 11.56
N SER A 54 9.15 6.63 12.13
CA SER A 54 9.43 6.48 13.56
C SER A 54 10.64 7.31 14.01
N GLU A 55 11.64 7.46 13.14
CA GLU A 55 12.84 8.26 13.42
C GLU A 55 12.60 9.76 13.19
N SER A 56 11.65 10.11 12.32
CA SER A 56 11.25 11.50 12.11
C SER A 56 10.31 11.99 13.24
N ASN A 57 10.63 13.14 13.86
CA ASN A 57 9.81 13.82 14.88
C ASN A 57 8.38 14.24 14.44
N ILE A 58 7.94 13.83 13.24
CA ILE A 58 6.64 14.14 12.63
C ILE A 58 5.49 13.39 13.32
N THR A 59 5.76 12.27 14.01
CA THR A 59 4.73 11.46 14.68
C THR A 59 4.45 11.86 16.13
N ARG A 60 4.67 13.14 16.51
CA ARG A 60 4.51 13.58 17.90
C ARG A 60 3.06 13.52 18.42
N MET A 61 2.07 13.51 17.52
CA MET A 61 0.65 13.37 17.87
C MET A 61 0.14 11.94 17.62
N ALA A 62 -0.62 11.39 18.57
CA ALA A 62 -1.21 10.05 18.48
C ALA A 62 -2.08 9.85 17.22
N SER A 63 -2.73 10.92 16.74
CA SER A 63 -3.53 10.93 15.52
C SER A 63 -2.71 10.61 14.25
N GLU A 64 -1.45 11.06 14.19
CA GLU A 64 -0.56 10.77 13.05
C GLU A 64 -0.18 9.30 12.98
N LYS A 65 0.18 8.73 14.14
CA LYS A 65 0.55 7.32 14.26
C LYS A 65 -0.62 6.42 13.88
N PHE A 66 -1.83 6.76 14.33
CA PHE A 66 -3.04 6.00 14.00
C PHE A 66 -3.34 6.03 12.51
N ARG A 67 -3.25 7.20 11.85
CA ARG A 67 -3.44 7.32 10.40
C ARG A 67 -2.42 6.50 9.62
N PHE A 68 -1.14 6.58 10.00
CA PHE A 68 -0.08 5.84 9.32
C PHE A 68 -0.23 4.34 9.52
N ALA A 69 -0.57 3.90 10.74
CA ALA A 69 -0.87 2.52 11.04
C ALA A 69 -2.06 2.01 10.20
N LEU A 70 -3.18 2.73 10.19
CA LEU A 70 -4.36 2.38 9.38
C LEU A 70 -4.05 2.28 7.89
N GLY A 71 -3.31 3.24 7.34
CA GLY A 71 -2.92 3.23 5.93
C GLY A 71 -2.07 2.00 5.59
N MET A 72 -1.12 1.63 6.46
CA MET A 72 -0.32 0.42 6.28
C MET A 72 -1.15 -0.85 6.40
N THR A 73 -2.05 -0.98 7.38
CA THR A 73 -2.91 -2.17 7.48
C THR A 73 -3.80 -2.31 6.25
N CYS A 74 -4.34 -1.22 5.72
CA CYS A 74 -5.10 -1.26 4.46
C CYS A 74 -4.23 -1.72 3.28
N ALA A 75 -3.04 -1.14 3.13
CA ALA A 75 -2.12 -1.50 2.05
C ALA A 75 -1.70 -2.98 2.12
N ILE A 76 -1.43 -3.49 3.33
CA ILE A 76 -1.08 -4.89 3.57
C ILE A 76 -2.27 -5.81 3.25
N LEU A 77 -3.47 -5.50 3.74
CA LEU A 77 -4.66 -6.31 3.48
C LEU A 77 -4.97 -6.40 1.98
N ILE A 78 -4.99 -5.26 1.29
CA ILE A 78 -5.25 -5.22 -0.15
C ILE A 78 -4.15 -5.96 -0.91
N GLY A 79 -2.88 -5.71 -0.56
CA GLY A 79 -1.75 -6.35 -1.24
C GLY A 79 -1.76 -7.87 -1.07
N ILE A 80 -2.02 -8.39 0.14
CA ILE A 80 -2.16 -9.83 0.41
C ILE A 80 -3.36 -10.38 -0.35
N GLY A 81 -4.53 -9.73 -0.28
CA GLY A 81 -5.72 -10.16 -1.00
C GLY A 81 -5.49 -10.26 -2.51
N TRP A 82 -4.71 -9.33 -3.07
CA TRP A 82 -4.37 -9.32 -4.48
C TRP A 82 -3.41 -10.45 -4.86
N VAL A 83 -2.38 -10.72 -4.04
CA VAL A 83 -1.50 -11.88 -4.20
C VAL A 83 -2.30 -13.18 -4.13
N LEU A 84 -3.21 -13.33 -3.17
CA LEU A 84 -4.06 -14.52 -3.04
C LEU A 84 -4.95 -14.72 -4.27
N LYS A 85 -5.55 -13.64 -4.79
CA LYS A 85 -6.37 -13.70 -6.00
C LYS A 85 -5.56 -14.10 -7.23
N VAL A 86 -4.35 -13.56 -7.37
CA VAL A 86 -3.44 -13.95 -8.45
C VAL A 86 -3.04 -15.42 -8.31
N CYS A 87 -2.70 -15.88 -7.10
CA CYS A 87 -2.36 -17.27 -6.80
C CYS A 87 -3.55 -18.25 -6.83
N HIS A 88 -4.76 -17.82 -7.21
CA HIS A 88 -5.99 -18.64 -7.21
C HIS A 88 -6.31 -19.27 -5.84
N LEU A 89 -5.82 -18.67 -4.76
CA LEU A 89 -6.06 -19.15 -3.41
C LEU A 89 -7.46 -18.70 -2.93
N PRO A 90 -8.18 -19.57 -2.20
CA PRO A 90 -9.48 -19.23 -1.66
C PRO A 90 -9.37 -18.06 -0.67
N GLY A 91 -10.36 -17.17 -0.67
CA GLY A 91 -10.43 -16.04 0.27
C GLY A 91 -9.76 -14.73 -0.20
N GLY A 92 -9.09 -14.72 -1.35
CA GLY A 92 -8.49 -13.48 -1.91
C GLY A 92 -9.51 -12.36 -2.13
N ASP A 93 -10.70 -12.70 -2.64
CA ASP A 93 -11.79 -11.74 -2.85
C ASP A 93 -12.34 -11.16 -1.55
N MET A 94 -12.50 -11.99 -0.53
CA MET A 94 -13.02 -11.55 0.78
C MET A 94 -12.05 -10.57 1.44
N ILE A 95 -10.75 -10.86 1.38
CA ILE A 95 -9.71 -10.00 1.95
C ILE A 95 -9.59 -8.68 1.16
N LEU A 96 -9.69 -8.73 -0.17
CA LEU A 96 -9.71 -7.53 -1.01
C LEU A 96 -10.91 -6.63 -0.71
N VAL A 97 -12.12 -7.19 -0.59
CA VAL A 97 -13.33 -6.44 -0.27
C VAL A 97 -13.21 -5.83 1.13
N THR A 98 -12.75 -6.60 2.11
CA THR A 98 -12.55 -6.13 3.49
C THR A 98 -11.54 -4.99 3.53
N GLY A 99 -10.37 -5.15 2.89
CA GLY A 99 -9.36 -4.10 2.80
C GLY A 99 -9.86 -2.86 2.06
N GLY A 100 -10.66 -3.04 1.00
CA GLY A 100 -11.31 -1.96 0.27
C GLY A 100 -12.30 -1.17 1.14
N ILE A 101 -13.15 -1.84 1.92
CA ILE A 101 -14.10 -1.19 2.83
C ILE A 101 -13.35 -0.36 3.88
N ILE A 102 -12.29 -0.92 4.49
CA ILE A 102 -11.50 -0.20 5.50
C ILE A 102 -10.80 1.01 4.88
N LEU A 103 -10.30 0.89 3.65
CA LEU A 103 -9.67 2.01 2.95
C LEU A 103 -10.69 3.12 2.61
N SER A 104 -11.84 2.74 2.04
CA SER A 104 -12.87 3.68 1.60
C SER A 104 -13.59 4.39 2.74
N PHE A 105 -13.90 3.70 3.84
CA PHE A 105 -14.65 4.27 4.96
C PHE A 105 -13.77 4.65 6.16
N GLY A 106 -12.59 4.06 6.31
CA GLY A 106 -11.66 4.36 7.41
C GLY A 106 -10.59 5.36 7.01
N PHE A 107 -9.75 5.00 6.04
CA PHE A 107 -8.56 5.79 5.72
C PHE A 107 -8.89 7.08 4.96
N ILE A 108 -9.69 7.01 3.88
CA ILE A 108 -10.01 8.17 3.04
C ILE A 108 -10.74 9.27 3.81
N PRO A 109 -11.84 8.99 4.56
CA PRO A 109 -12.58 10.04 5.26
C PRO A 109 -11.73 10.74 6.33
N MET A 110 -10.86 9.98 7.01
CA MET A 110 -9.94 10.53 8.01
C MET A 110 -8.91 11.49 7.39
N VAL A 111 -8.40 11.18 6.20
CA VAL A 111 -7.48 12.06 5.47
C VAL A 111 -8.19 13.34 5.06
N ILE A 112 -9.38 13.24 4.45
CA ILE A 112 -10.17 14.39 3.98
C ILE A 112 -10.56 15.29 5.15
N TYR A 113 -11.10 14.72 6.23
CA TYR A 113 -11.50 15.47 7.42
C TYR A 113 -10.35 16.32 7.98
N ARG A 114 -9.13 15.78 7.95
CA ARG A 114 -7.97 16.50 8.46
C ARG A 114 -7.44 17.53 7.48
N MET A 115 -7.45 17.26 6.18
CA MET A 115 -7.14 18.29 5.18
C MET A 115 -8.08 19.48 5.34
N TYR A 116 -9.38 19.22 5.51
CA TYR A 116 -10.37 20.24 5.78
C TYR A 116 -10.07 21.03 7.05
N LYS A 117 -9.77 20.36 8.18
CA LYS A 117 -9.42 21.04 9.44
C LYS A 117 -8.17 21.92 9.30
N ASN A 118 -7.14 21.43 8.60
CA ASN A 118 -5.90 22.15 8.39
C ASN A 118 -6.06 23.39 7.49
N GLU A 119 -6.94 23.33 6.49
CA GLU A 119 -7.20 24.44 5.55
C GLU A 119 -8.15 25.49 6.14
N VAL A 120 -9.18 25.05 6.89
CA VAL A 120 -10.21 25.94 7.45
C VAL A 120 -9.80 26.53 8.81
N GLY A 121 -8.70 26.08 9.41
CA GLY A 121 -8.08 26.74 10.57
C GLY A 121 -8.87 26.63 11.87
N LEU A 122 -9.44 25.45 12.17
CA LEU A 122 -9.99 25.10 13.50
C LEU A 122 -9.04 24.18 14.27
#